data_AF-A0A2E2T5T4-F1
#
_entry.id   AF-A0A2E2T5T4-F1
#
_cell.length_a   1.000
_cell.length_b   1.000
_cell.length_c   1.000
_cell.angle_alpha   90.00
_cell.angle_beta   90.00
_cell.angle_gamma   90.00
#
_symmetry.space_group_name_H-M   'P 1'
#
loop_
_entity.id
_entity.type
_entity.pdbx_description
1 polymer ?
#
loop_
_entity_poly.entity_id
_entity_poly.type
_entity_poly.pdbx_seq_one_letter_code
_entity_poly.pdbx_strand_id
1 'polypeptide(L)'
;MSQETGLVVDINDGGIAIITISQPERKNALTKPMWGELARIADDLGGDSNLRCIVIRGGSGAGFGAGADIHEFVRERDGFEKARDYGMLHAEALQALRVCQHPVIAAIDGPCIGASFVLAAACDLRIAADNAKFAVPPMKLGATLGYPELQIMLDLLGEAALFEILLEGQVFNVARAREIGFIARHVPLDAFDAEIDATTTRIAGGAPITQRLHKKMINRLKEGGSIDAREFDDGYRAFDSADFKEGYTAFLEKRKAVFEGR
;
A
#
# COMPACT_ATOMS: atom_id res chain seq x y z
N MET A 1 -0.54 0.26 19.69
CA MET A 1 -1.44 1.43 19.46
C MET A 1 -2.29 1.09 18.22
N SER A 2 -3.61 1.23 18.11
CA SER A 2 -4.72 1.63 18.99
C SER A 2 -5.91 0.70 18.68
N GLN A 3 -6.34 -0.17 19.62
CA GLN A 3 -7.50 -1.05 19.40
C GLN A 3 -8.82 -0.27 19.16
N GLU A 4 -8.85 1.04 19.47
CA GLU A 4 -10.05 1.87 19.41
C GLU A 4 -10.48 2.28 17.99
N THR A 5 -9.58 2.25 17.00
CA THR A 5 -9.89 2.71 15.63
C THR A 5 -10.18 1.59 14.65
N GLY A 6 -9.93 0.33 15.03
CA GLY A 6 -9.97 -0.82 14.10
C GLY A 6 -8.70 -0.97 13.26
N LEU A 7 -7.61 -0.26 13.59
CA LEU A 7 -6.27 -0.47 13.04
C LEU A 7 -5.31 -0.91 14.15
N VAL A 8 -4.68 -2.06 13.97
CA VAL A 8 -3.68 -2.60 14.91
C VAL A 8 -2.31 -2.57 14.26
N VAL A 9 -1.31 -2.03 14.97
CA VAL A 9 0.08 -1.97 14.50
C VAL A 9 0.97 -2.82 15.39
N ASP A 10 1.65 -3.77 14.78
CA ASP A 10 2.69 -4.61 15.40
C ASP A 10 4.01 -4.43 14.66
N ILE A 11 5.13 -4.40 15.38
CA ILE A 11 6.47 -4.31 14.80
C ILE A 11 7.29 -5.49 15.32
N ASN A 12 7.87 -6.27 14.41
CA ASN A 12 8.73 -7.39 14.80
C ASN A 12 10.22 -6.99 14.85
N ASP A 13 11.04 -7.86 15.43
CA ASP A 13 12.50 -7.65 15.58
C ASP A 13 13.24 -7.53 14.23
N GLY A 14 12.61 -7.93 13.12
CA GLY A 14 13.14 -7.76 11.77
C GLY A 14 12.91 -6.37 11.17
N GLY A 15 12.31 -5.45 11.92
CA GLY A 15 11.96 -4.12 11.44
C GLY A 15 10.78 -4.14 10.46
N ILE A 16 9.88 -5.13 10.57
CA ILE A 16 8.67 -5.20 9.77
C ILE A 16 7.50 -4.68 10.60
N ALA A 17 6.88 -3.60 10.15
CA ALA A 17 5.63 -3.11 10.72
C ALA A 17 4.44 -3.75 9.99
N ILE A 18 3.45 -4.24 10.75
CA ILE A 18 2.23 -4.85 10.24
C ILE A 18 1.05 -4.01 10.71
N ILE A 19 0.37 -3.37 9.76
CA ILE A 19 -0.89 -2.66 9.96
C ILE A 19 -2.03 -3.61 9.61
N THR A 20 -2.76 -4.06 10.63
CA THR A 20 -3.92 -4.94 10.49
C THR A 20 -5.21 -4.15 10.56
N ILE A 21 -6.01 -4.23 9.49
CA ILE A 21 -7.38 -3.75 9.47
C ILE A 21 -8.25 -4.77 10.23
N SER A 22 -8.75 -4.40 11.40
CA SER A 22 -9.41 -5.30 12.34
C SER A 22 -10.84 -4.85 12.64
N GLN A 23 -11.74 -5.07 11.69
CA GLN A 23 -13.20 -4.96 11.85
C GLN A 23 -13.90 -6.19 11.23
N PRO A 24 -13.66 -7.40 11.75
CA PRO A 24 -14.15 -8.63 11.13
C PRO A 24 -15.68 -8.68 11.00
N GLU A 25 -16.40 -8.11 11.97
CA GLU A 25 -17.87 -8.02 11.97
C GLU A 25 -18.43 -7.10 10.86
N ARG A 26 -17.59 -6.21 10.31
CA ARG A 26 -17.91 -5.33 9.18
C ARG A 26 -17.11 -5.67 7.93
N LYS A 27 -16.54 -6.88 7.86
CA LYS A 27 -15.68 -7.33 6.73
C LYS A 27 -14.54 -6.36 6.44
N ASN A 28 -13.91 -5.84 7.50
CA ASN A 28 -12.80 -4.88 7.43
C ASN A 28 -13.15 -3.61 6.64
N ALA A 29 -14.42 -3.16 6.72
CA ALA A 29 -14.83 -1.89 6.12
C ALA A 29 -14.14 -0.70 6.79
N LEU A 30 -13.71 0.28 5.98
CA LEU A 30 -12.92 1.43 6.40
C LEU A 30 -13.84 2.59 6.81
N THR A 31 -13.71 3.03 8.05
CA THR A 31 -14.45 4.17 8.62
C THR A 31 -13.67 5.47 8.42
N LYS A 32 -14.34 6.61 8.56
CA LYS A 32 -13.67 7.92 8.45
C LYS A 32 -12.51 8.11 9.44
N PRO A 33 -12.65 7.76 10.74
CA PRO A 33 -11.55 7.89 11.70
C PRO A 33 -10.32 7.04 11.35
N MET A 34 -10.51 5.89 10.71
CA MET A 34 -9.39 5.05 10.28
C MET A 34 -8.50 5.72 9.24
N TRP A 35 -9.05 6.58 8.37
CA TRP A 35 -8.21 7.31 7.40
C TRP A 35 -7.26 8.28 8.09
N GLY A 36 -7.76 9.06 9.04
CA GLY A 36 -6.91 9.96 9.84
C GLY A 36 -5.86 9.19 10.65
N GLU A 37 -6.26 8.09 11.28
CA GLU A 37 -5.31 7.24 12.02
C GLU A 37 -4.28 6.57 11.11
N LEU A 38 -4.67 6.14 9.90
CA LEU A 38 -3.76 5.55 8.92
C LEU A 38 -2.71 6.55 8.44
N ALA A 39 -3.09 7.81 8.20
CA ALA A 39 -2.15 8.88 7.88
C ALA A 39 -1.13 9.06 9.01
N ARG A 40 -1.61 9.18 10.26
CA ARG A 40 -0.76 9.31 11.45
C ARG A 40 0.19 8.12 11.63
N ILE A 41 -0.31 6.89 11.46
CA ILE A 41 0.51 5.67 11.52
C ILE A 41 1.58 5.68 10.42
N ALA A 42 1.22 6.06 9.19
CA ALA A 42 2.17 6.10 8.07
C ALA A 42 3.30 7.12 8.32
N ASP A 43 2.98 8.27 8.90
CA ASP A 43 3.97 9.29 9.28
C ASP A 43 4.87 8.82 10.42
N ASP A 44 4.30 8.23 11.48
CA ASP A 44 5.05 7.69 12.62
C ASP A 44 6.04 6.61 12.15
N LEU A 45 5.57 5.63 11.37
CA LEU A 45 6.40 4.58 10.81
C LEU A 45 7.41 5.15 9.81
N GLY A 46 7.02 6.17 9.05
CA GLY A 46 7.91 6.90 8.15
C GLY A 46 9.08 7.58 8.86
N GLY A 47 8.94 7.93 10.14
CA GLY A 47 10.01 8.52 10.96
C GLY A 47 11.00 7.50 11.54
N ASP A 48 10.63 6.21 11.61
CA ASP A 48 11.48 5.18 12.22
C ASP A 48 12.47 4.58 11.23
N SER A 49 13.70 5.09 11.26
CA SER A 49 14.79 4.62 10.41
C SER A 49 15.17 3.14 10.59
N ASN A 50 14.73 2.48 11.67
CA ASN A 50 14.99 1.04 11.89
C ASN A 50 14.08 0.14 11.05
N LEU A 51 12.95 0.67 10.55
CA LEU A 51 12.02 -0.11 9.76
C LEU A 51 12.56 -0.43 8.37
N ARG A 52 12.25 -1.64 7.93
CA ARG A 52 12.61 -2.19 6.62
C ARG A 52 11.45 -2.16 5.65
N CYS A 53 10.25 -2.51 6.09
CA CYS A 53 9.03 -2.33 5.31
C CYS A 53 7.77 -2.36 6.18
N ILE A 54 6.66 -1.97 5.57
CA ILE A 54 5.32 -1.97 6.15
C ILE A 54 4.47 -2.97 5.38
N VAL A 55 3.69 -3.78 6.09
CA VAL A 55 2.66 -4.65 5.52
C VAL A 55 1.30 -4.12 5.98
N ILE A 56 0.38 -3.90 5.04
CA ILE A 56 -1.03 -3.67 5.33
C ILE A 56 -1.80 -4.94 4.99
N ARG A 57 -2.65 -5.41 5.91
CA ARG A 57 -3.46 -6.61 5.71
C ARG A 57 -4.80 -6.55 6.42
N GLY A 58 -5.74 -7.40 6.00
CA GLY A 58 -6.97 -7.65 6.74
C GLY A 58 -6.74 -8.60 7.91
N GLY A 59 -7.47 -8.39 9.00
CA GLY A 59 -7.52 -9.29 10.15
C GLY A 59 -8.49 -10.46 9.94
N SER A 60 -8.18 -11.59 10.57
CA SER A 60 -9.09 -12.70 10.90
C SER A 60 -10.07 -13.15 9.81
N GLY A 61 -9.57 -13.54 8.63
CA GLY A 61 -10.36 -14.25 7.60
C GLY A 61 -11.51 -13.44 6.98
N ALA A 62 -11.66 -12.17 7.35
CA ALA A 62 -12.62 -11.23 6.74
C ALA A 62 -12.15 -10.71 5.37
N GLY A 63 -10.95 -11.11 4.95
CA GLY A 63 -10.20 -10.60 3.81
C GLY A 63 -9.67 -9.18 4.04
N PHE A 64 -9.09 -8.60 3.01
CA PHE A 64 -8.43 -7.30 3.07
C PHE A 64 -9.38 -6.16 3.47
N GLY A 65 -10.56 -6.09 2.86
CA GLY A 65 -11.59 -5.13 3.21
C GLY A 65 -12.71 -4.98 2.17
N ALA A 66 -13.92 -4.71 2.65
CA ALA A 66 -15.12 -4.56 1.84
C ALA A 66 -15.37 -3.13 1.32
N GLY A 67 -14.41 -2.21 1.48
CA GLY A 67 -14.52 -0.80 1.07
C GLY A 67 -14.86 0.12 2.23
N ALA A 68 -15.49 1.26 1.93
CA ALA A 68 -15.90 2.21 2.97
C ALA A 68 -17.12 1.68 3.74
N ASP A 69 -17.20 1.98 5.04
CA ASP A 69 -18.34 1.57 5.84
C ASP A 69 -19.60 2.37 5.49
N ILE A 70 -20.56 1.70 4.85
CA ILE A 70 -21.81 2.31 4.38
C ILE A 70 -22.67 2.85 5.53
N HIS A 71 -22.53 2.32 6.75
CA HIS A 71 -23.31 2.77 7.90
C HIS A 71 -22.95 4.20 8.31
N GLU A 72 -21.77 4.69 7.93
CA GLU A 72 -21.35 6.06 8.20
C GLU A 72 -21.84 7.08 7.15
N PHE A 73 -22.35 6.63 5.99
CA PHE A 73 -22.54 7.52 4.83
C PHE A 73 -23.54 8.64 5.11
N VAL A 74 -24.64 8.36 5.82
CA VAL A 74 -25.62 9.38 6.20
C VAL A 74 -24.97 10.48 7.05
N ARG A 75 -24.06 10.10 7.95
CA ARG A 75 -23.39 11.04 8.85
C ARG A 75 -22.22 11.76 8.17
N GLU A 76 -21.44 11.04 7.37
CA GLU A 76 -20.11 11.45 6.91
C GLU A 76 -19.99 11.77 5.42
N ARG A 77 -20.99 11.43 4.58
CA ARG A 77 -20.90 11.57 3.11
C ARG A 77 -22.17 12.11 2.43
N ASP A 78 -23.25 12.32 3.17
CA ASP A 78 -24.49 12.88 2.62
C ASP A 78 -24.33 14.37 2.31
N GLY A 79 -24.32 14.72 1.02
CA GLY A 79 -24.10 16.07 0.52
C GLY A 79 -22.62 16.38 0.21
N PHE A 80 -22.43 17.43 -0.59
CA PHE A 80 -21.13 17.81 -1.16
C PHE A 80 -20.05 18.04 -0.10
N GLU A 81 -20.32 18.84 0.92
CA GLU A 81 -19.30 19.25 1.91
C GLU A 81 -18.76 18.05 2.69
N LYS A 82 -19.65 17.19 3.18
CA LYS A 82 -19.28 15.98 3.91
C LYS A 82 -18.49 14.99 3.04
N ALA A 83 -18.96 14.78 1.80
CA ALA A 83 -18.26 13.92 0.85
C ALA A 83 -16.85 14.45 0.51
N ARG A 84 -16.71 15.78 0.36
CA ARG A 84 -15.41 16.43 0.14
C ARG A 84 -14.49 16.25 1.35
N ASP A 85 -14.98 16.50 2.56
CA ASP A 85 -14.17 16.39 3.78
C ASP A 85 -13.74 14.94 4.06
N TYR A 86 -14.60 13.95 3.76
CA TYR A 86 -14.22 12.53 3.75
C TYR A 86 -13.12 12.26 2.72
N GLY A 87 -13.27 12.77 1.50
CA GLY A 87 -12.30 12.62 0.42
C GLY A 87 -10.94 13.23 0.73
N MET A 88 -10.90 14.36 1.46
CA MET A 88 -9.63 14.97 1.90
C MET A 88 -8.85 14.07 2.86
N LEU A 89 -9.50 13.51 3.88
CA LEU A 89 -8.86 12.57 4.82
C LEU A 89 -8.40 11.30 4.12
N HIS A 90 -9.22 10.79 3.19
CA HIS A 90 -8.86 9.63 2.39
C HIS A 90 -7.61 9.92 1.55
N ALA A 91 -7.58 11.04 0.82
CA ALA A 91 -6.43 11.44 0.01
C ALA A 91 -5.16 11.66 0.85
N GLU A 92 -5.29 12.26 2.04
CA GLU A 92 -4.17 12.45 2.98
C GLU A 92 -3.57 11.11 3.41
N ALA A 93 -4.39 10.13 3.79
CA ALA A 93 -3.94 8.80 4.18
C ALA A 93 -3.22 8.06 3.04
N LEU A 94 -3.78 8.10 1.83
CA LEU A 94 -3.15 7.47 0.66
C LEU A 94 -1.82 8.15 0.32
N GLN A 95 -1.77 9.48 0.43
CA GLN A 95 -0.54 10.23 0.16
C GLN A 95 0.53 9.93 1.20
N ALA A 96 0.18 9.87 2.49
CA ALA A 96 1.11 9.51 3.57
C ALA A 96 1.79 8.15 3.31
N LEU A 97 1.03 7.15 2.86
CA LEU A 97 1.58 5.84 2.46
C LEU A 97 2.52 5.92 1.24
N ARG A 98 2.16 6.73 0.24
CA ARG A 98 2.97 6.91 -0.96
C ARG A 98 4.30 7.59 -0.66
N VAL A 99 4.30 8.63 0.19
CA VAL A 99 5.51 9.38 0.53
C VAL A 99 6.31 8.77 1.67
N CYS A 100 5.73 7.81 2.40
CA CYS A 100 6.45 7.02 3.40
C CYS A 100 7.75 6.47 2.80
N GLN A 101 8.88 6.68 3.47
CA GLN A 101 10.18 6.26 2.93
C GLN A 101 10.28 4.73 2.80
N HIS A 102 9.60 3.98 3.66
CA HIS A 102 9.66 2.52 3.68
C HIS A 102 8.79 1.92 2.57
N PRO A 103 9.21 0.81 1.94
CA PRO A 103 8.34 0.01 1.10
C PRO A 103 7.06 -0.42 1.83
N VAL A 104 5.91 -0.29 1.19
CA VAL A 104 4.58 -0.65 1.70
C VAL A 104 3.99 -1.78 0.86
N ILE A 105 3.56 -2.84 1.52
CA ILE A 105 3.08 -4.07 0.88
C ILE A 105 1.61 -4.26 1.27
N ALA A 106 0.72 -4.39 0.29
CA ALA A 106 -0.63 -4.89 0.52
C ALA A 106 -0.63 -6.42 0.44
N ALA A 107 -0.91 -7.08 1.56
CA ALA A 107 -1.15 -8.51 1.65
C ALA A 107 -2.65 -8.76 1.58
N ILE A 108 -3.13 -9.24 0.44
CA ILE A 108 -4.55 -9.31 0.08
C ILE A 108 -5.07 -10.76 0.07
N ASP A 109 -5.82 -11.16 1.09
CA ASP A 109 -6.70 -12.33 1.04
C ASP A 109 -8.16 -11.89 0.92
N GLY A 110 -9.02 -12.76 0.35
CA GLY A 110 -10.46 -12.51 0.31
C GLY A 110 -10.88 -11.17 -0.35
N PRO A 111 -11.97 -10.53 0.10
CA PRO A 111 -12.46 -9.30 -0.52
C PRO A 111 -11.47 -8.12 -0.41
N CYS A 112 -11.26 -7.42 -1.53
CA CYS A 112 -10.51 -6.17 -1.64
C CYS A 112 -11.32 -5.22 -2.53
N ILE A 113 -12.30 -4.54 -1.94
CA ILE A 113 -13.39 -3.87 -2.66
C ILE A 113 -13.39 -2.37 -2.39
N GLY A 114 -13.76 -1.56 -3.38
CA GLY A 114 -14.00 -0.12 -3.22
C GLY A 114 -12.79 0.60 -2.64
N ALA A 115 -12.98 1.30 -1.52
CA ALA A 115 -11.89 2.03 -0.87
C ALA A 115 -10.72 1.13 -0.40
N SER A 116 -10.97 -0.15 -0.11
CA SER A 116 -9.90 -1.10 0.22
C SER A 116 -9.04 -1.45 -1.00
N PHE A 117 -9.64 -1.48 -2.20
CA PHE A 117 -8.88 -1.62 -3.45
C PHE A 117 -7.99 -0.39 -3.69
N VAL A 118 -8.54 0.81 -3.47
CA VAL A 118 -7.78 2.08 -3.60
C VAL A 118 -6.63 2.14 -2.60
N LEU A 119 -6.85 1.73 -1.35
CA LEU A 119 -5.79 1.59 -0.35
C LEU A 119 -4.68 0.64 -0.80
N ALA A 120 -5.04 -0.55 -1.31
CA ALA A 120 -4.06 -1.47 -1.86
C ALA A 120 -3.32 -0.92 -3.09
N ALA A 121 -4.01 -0.13 -3.93
CA ALA A 121 -3.40 0.55 -5.08
C ALA A 121 -2.33 1.58 -4.67
N ALA A 122 -2.49 2.22 -3.50
CA ALA A 122 -1.52 3.17 -2.96
C ALA A 122 -0.26 2.52 -2.37
N CYS A 123 -0.26 1.21 -2.16
CA CYS A 123 0.93 0.46 -1.71
C CYS A 123 1.97 0.32 -2.85
N ASP A 124 3.21 -0.01 -2.53
CA ASP A 124 4.26 -0.22 -3.54
C ASP A 124 4.12 -1.61 -4.20
N LEU A 125 3.81 -2.63 -3.39
CA LEU A 125 3.68 -4.02 -3.82
C LEU A 125 2.34 -4.61 -3.37
N ARG A 126 1.68 -5.37 -4.24
CA ARG A 126 0.45 -6.12 -3.93
C ARG A 126 0.68 -7.60 -4.17
N ILE A 127 0.43 -8.42 -3.14
CA ILE A 127 0.48 -9.89 -3.19
C ILE A 127 -0.88 -10.41 -2.75
N ALA A 128 -1.45 -11.33 -3.52
CA ALA A 128 -2.77 -11.86 -3.24
C ALA A 128 -2.76 -13.35 -2.89
N ALA A 129 -3.72 -13.80 -2.08
CA ALA A 129 -4.11 -15.19 -2.02
C ALA A 129 -5.08 -15.52 -3.17
N ASP A 130 -5.12 -16.78 -3.62
CA ASP A 130 -6.00 -17.23 -4.73
C ASP A 130 -7.50 -16.98 -4.47
N ASN A 131 -7.90 -16.88 -3.21
CA ASN A 131 -9.27 -16.57 -2.82
C ASN A 131 -9.64 -15.09 -2.97
N ALA A 132 -8.70 -14.21 -3.33
CA ALA A 132 -8.93 -12.78 -3.37
C ALA A 132 -9.94 -12.37 -4.46
N LYS A 133 -10.77 -11.38 -4.15
CA LYS A 133 -11.81 -10.83 -5.03
C LYS A 133 -11.73 -9.32 -5.05
N PHE A 134 -11.80 -8.73 -6.23
CA PHE A 134 -11.58 -7.30 -6.46
C PHE A 134 -12.77 -6.67 -7.17
N ALA A 135 -13.12 -5.44 -6.79
CA ALA A 135 -14.08 -4.60 -7.51
C ALA A 135 -13.99 -3.15 -7.02
N VAL A 136 -14.32 -2.19 -7.87
CA VAL A 136 -14.50 -0.79 -7.47
C VAL A 136 -15.83 -0.29 -8.07
N PRO A 137 -16.98 -0.48 -7.40
CA PRO A 137 -18.29 -0.21 -7.99
C PRO A 137 -18.97 1.07 -7.45
N PRO A 138 -18.36 2.27 -7.54
CA PRO A 138 -18.94 3.49 -6.97
C PRO A 138 -20.28 3.86 -7.62
N MET A 139 -20.48 3.44 -8.89
CA MET A 139 -21.74 3.56 -9.63
C MET A 139 -22.94 2.96 -8.90
N LYS A 140 -22.76 1.91 -8.09
CA LYS A 140 -23.87 1.27 -7.34
C LYS A 140 -24.43 2.17 -6.25
N LEU A 141 -23.69 3.21 -5.88
CA LEU A 141 -24.07 4.18 -4.86
C LEU A 141 -24.28 5.58 -5.45
N GLY A 142 -24.15 5.76 -6.78
CA GLY A 142 -24.17 7.07 -7.41
C GLY A 142 -23.02 7.99 -6.96
N ALA A 143 -21.88 7.41 -6.55
CA ALA A 143 -20.74 8.14 -6.03
C ALA A 143 -19.62 8.25 -7.08
N THR A 144 -18.69 9.18 -6.84
CA THR A 144 -17.43 9.30 -7.61
C THR A 144 -16.23 9.00 -6.72
N LEU A 145 -15.13 8.59 -7.33
CA LEU A 145 -13.80 8.71 -6.72
C LEU A 145 -13.32 10.15 -6.92
N GLY A 146 -12.51 10.66 -5.99
CA GLY A 146 -11.83 11.94 -6.17
C GLY A 146 -10.66 11.82 -7.14
N TYR A 147 -10.14 12.97 -7.56
CA TYR A 147 -8.97 13.04 -8.43
C TYR A 147 -7.71 12.36 -7.82
N PRO A 148 -7.40 12.51 -6.51
CA PRO A 148 -6.23 11.86 -5.93
C PRO A 148 -6.29 10.33 -6.05
N GLU A 149 -7.45 9.72 -5.81
CA GLU A 149 -7.64 8.27 -5.94
C GLU A 149 -7.55 7.83 -7.41
N LEU A 150 -8.18 8.58 -8.31
CA LEU A 150 -8.14 8.29 -9.75
C LEU A 150 -6.72 8.35 -10.31
N GLN A 151 -5.90 9.31 -9.88
CA GLN A 151 -4.51 9.41 -10.32
C GLN A 151 -3.71 8.16 -9.92
N ILE A 152 -3.85 7.71 -8.66
CA ILE A 152 -3.17 6.51 -8.16
C ILE A 152 -3.56 5.28 -8.98
N MET A 153 -4.86 5.12 -9.25
CA MET A 153 -5.36 3.99 -10.03
C MET A 153 -4.95 4.07 -11.50
N LEU A 154 -4.95 5.26 -12.09
CA LEU A 154 -4.59 5.48 -13.49
C LEU A 154 -3.11 5.16 -13.73
N ASP A 155 -2.23 5.63 -12.84
CA ASP A 155 -0.78 5.34 -12.90
C ASP A 155 -0.48 3.84 -12.80
N LEU A 156 -1.34 3.08 -12.09
CA LEU A 156 -1.14 1.66 -11.83
C LEU A 156 -1.75 0.76 -12.92
N LEU A 157 -2.98 1.05 -13.36
CA LEU A 157 -3.78 0.15 -14.20
C LEU A 157 -3.83 0.58 -15.67
N GLY A 158 -3.54 1.86 -15.94
CA GLY A 158 -3.83 2.48 -17.23
C GLY A 158 -5.33 2.74 -17.46
N GLU A 159 -5.61 3.52 -18.50
CA GLU A 159 -6.95 4.05 -18.78
C GLU A 159 -7.99 2.96 -19.07
N ALA A 160 -7.64 1.98 -19.91
CA ALA A 160 -8.59 0.96 -20.36
C ALA A 160 -9.12 0.09 -19.21
N ALA A 161 -8.23 -0.45 -18.38
CA ALA A 161 -8.61 -1.26 -17.22
C ALA A 161 -9.35 -0.42 -16.16
N LEU A 162 -8.94 0.84 -15.96
CA LEU A 162 -9.60 1.72 -15.01
C LEU A 162 -11.05 2.03 -15.42
N PHE A 163 -11.31 2.30 -16.71
CA PHE A 163 -12.67 2.50 -17.19
C PHE A 163 -13.53 1.24 -17.05
N GLU A 164 -13.04 0.07 -17.44
CA GLU A 164 -13.76 -1.20 -17.26
C GLU A 164 -14.16 -1.40 -15.79
N ILE A 165 -13.21 -1.25 -14.87
CA ILE A 165 -13.43 -1.46 -13.43
C ILE A 165 -14.47 -0.48 -12.87
N LEU A 166 -14.36 0.81 -13.20
CA LEU A 166 -15.23 1.84 -12.62
C LEU A 166 -16.63 1.88 -13.23
N LEU A 167 -16.73 1.69 -14.55
CA LEU A 167 -17.98 1.81 -15.29
C LEU A 167 -18.83 0.54 -15.15
N GLU A 168 -18.22 -0.65 -15.17
CA GLU A 168 -18.96 -1.91 -15.03
C GLU A 168 -19.10 -2.36 -13.58
N GLY A 169 -18.12 -2.03 -12.72
CA GLY A 169 -18.15 -2.40 -11.30
C GLY A 169 -18.23 -3.91 -11.04
N GLN A 170 -17.73 -4.72 -12.00
CA GLN A 170 -17.74 -6.18 -11.92
C GLN A 170 -16.72 -6.70 -10.89
N VAL A 171 -17.06 -7.83 -10.28
CA VAL A 171 -16.13 -8.55 -9.41
C VAL A 171 -15.21 -9.41 -10.27
N PHE A 172 -13.91 -9.28 -10.09
CA PHE A 172 -12.92 -10.07 -10.80
C PHE A 172 -11.97 -10.81 -9.85
N ASN A 173 -11.25 -11.80 -10.40
CA ASN A 173 -10.37 -12.71 -9.65
C ASN A 173 -8.88 -12.32 -9.78
N VAL A 174 -8.00 -13.08 -9.12
CA VAL A 174 -6.55 -12.87 -9.15
C VAL A 174 -5.93 -12.97 -10.54
N ALA A 175 -6.49 -13.78 -11.45
CA ALA A 175 -5.98 -13.90 -12.81
C ALA A 175 -6.16 -12.60 -13.59
N ARG A 176 -7.38 -12.02 -13.56
CA ARG A 176 -7.65 -10.71 -14.15
C ARG A 176 -6.85 -9.61 -13.44
N ALA A 177 -6.77 -9.65 -12.11
CA ALA A 177 -5.97 -8.68 -11.34
C ALA A 177 -4.49 -8.68 -11.74
N ARG A 178 -3.92 -9.84 -12.06
CA ARG A 178 -2.55 -9.95 -12.57
C ARG A 178 -2.44 -9.44 -14.01
N GLU A 179 -3.41 -9.76 -14.85
CA GLU A 179 -3.45 -9.35 -16.26
C GLU A 179 -3.44 -7.83 -16.42
N ILE A 180 -4.19 -7.11 -15.57
CA ILE A 180 -4.26 -5.64 -15.57
C ILE A 180 -3.13 -4.96 -14.78
N GLY A 181 -2.13 -5.73 -14.30
CA GLY A 181 -1.01 -5.19 -13.54
C GLY A 181 -1.34 -4.75 -12.10
N PHE A 182 -2.53 -5.07 -11.57
CA PHE A 182 -2.88 -4.71 -10.20
C PHE A 182 -2.04 -5.48 -9.19
N ILE A 183 -1.91 -6.80 -9.30
CA ILE A 183 -1.10 -7.61 -8.38
C ILE A 183 0.19 -8.09 -9.05
N ALA A 184 1.27 -8.15 -8.28
CA ALA A 184 2.54 -8.68 -8.78
C ALA A 184 2.51 -10.21 -8.92
N ARG A 185 1.87 -10.88 -7.95
CA ARG A 185 1.67 -12.34 -7.94
C ARG A 185 0.58 -12.75 -6.97
N HIS A 186 0.15 -13.99 -7.09
CA HIS A 186 -0.75 -14.66 -6.16
C HIS A 186 -0.24 -16.06 -5.80
N VAL A 187 -0.67 -16.56 -4.65
CA VAL A 187 -0.33 -17.89 -4.13
C VAL A 187 -1.57 -18.56 -3.52
N PRO A 188 -1.57 -19.90 -3.37
CA PRO A 188 -2.59 -20.60 -2.59
C PRO A 188 -2.77 -20.01 -1.18
N LEU A 189 -4.00 -20.00 -0.69
CA LEU A 189 -4.34 -19.38 0.60
C LEU A 189 -3.56 -19.99 1.78
N ASP A 190 -3.31 -21.28 1.76
CA ASP A 190 -2.54 -22.00 2.78
C ASP A 190 -1.03 -21.69 2.75
N ALA A 191 -0.52 -21.19 1.63
CA ALA A 191 0.85 -20.72 1.47
C ALA A 191 0.99 -19.19 1.63
N PHE A 192 -0.13 -18.47 1.85
CA PHE A 192 -0.16 -17.02 1.76
C PHE A 192 0.71 -16.32 2.80
N ASP A 193 0.54 -16.65 4.08
CA ASP A 193 1.34 -16.04 5.15
C ASP A 193 2.84 -16.31 4.98
N ALA A 194 3.20 -17.55 4.59
CA ALA A 194 4.59 -17.91 4.32
C ALA A 194 5.20 -17.10 3.16
N GLU A 195 4.41 -16.79 2.12
CA GLU A 195 4.88 -15.93 1.03
C GLU A 195 5.02 -14.47 1.46
N ILE A 196 4.14 -13.96 2.34
CA ILE A 196 4.30 -12.61 2.91
C ILE A 196 5.57 -12.54 3.75
N ASP A 197 5.82 -13.52 4.62
CA ASP A 197 7.04 -13.60 5.42
C ASP A 197 8.30 -13.73 4.56
N ALA A 198 8.26 -14.55 3.51
CA ALA A 198 9.36 -14.66 2.57
C ALA A 198 9.60 -13.33 1.81
N THR A 199 8.53 -12.60 1.50
CA THR A 199 8.62 -11.29 0.84
C THR A 199 9.27 -10.26 1.73
N THR A 200 8.77 -10.11 2.96
CA THR A 200 9.30 -9.13 3.92
C THR A 200 10.74 -9.47 4.29
N THR A 201 11.09 -10.76 4.39
CA THR A 201 12.47 -11.23 4.57
C THR A 201 13.38 -10.81 3.42
N ARG A 202 12.93 -10.95 2.15
CA ARG A 202 13.70 -10.49 0.98
C ARG A 202 13.91 -8.97 1.00
N ILE A 203 12.88 -8.22 1.38
CA ILE A 203 12.96 -6.76 1.45
C ILE A 203 13.88 -6.33 2.60
N ALA A 204 13.71 -6.88 3.80
CA ALA A 204 14.56 -6.59 4.96
C ALA A 204 16.03 -6.98 4.75
N GLY A 205 16.29 -8.01 3.93
CA GLY A 205 17.64 -8.41 3.54
C GLY A 205 18.32 -7.50 2.49
N GLY A 206 17.62 -6.51 1.94
CA GLY A 206 18.19 -5.53 1.00
C GLY A 206 18.69 -4.26 1.69
N ALA A 207 19.50 -3.47 0.95
CA ALA A 207 20.01 -2.20 1.44
C ALA A 207 18.87 -1.16 1.55
N PRO A 208 18.51 -0.70 2.77
CA PRO A 208 17.34 0.14 2.99
C PRO A 208 17.48 1.52 2.32
N ILE A 209 18.68 2.11 2.29
CA ILE A 209 18.90 3.40 1.60
C ILE A 209 18.57 3.26 0.11
N THR A 210 19.04 2.19 -0.55
CA THR A 210 18.74 1.92 -1.96
C THR A 210 17.24 1.75 -2.20
N GLN A 211 16.56 0.98 -1.36
CA GLN A 211 15.12 0.75 -1.48
C GLN A 211 14.31 2.04 -1.30
N ARG A 212 14.63 2.83 -0.27
CA ARG A 212 13.97 4.12 0.02
C ARG A 212 14.18 5.11 -1.13
N LEU A 213 15.38 5.20 -1.68
CA LEU A 213 15.68 6.06 -2.82
C LEU A 213 14.95 5.61 -4.09
N HIS A 214 14.90 4.31 -4.39
CA HIS A 214 14.12 3.80 -5.53
C HIS A 214 12.63 4.15 -5.39
N LYS A 215 12.03 3.95 -4.22
CA LYS A 215 10.64 4.35 -3.97
C LYS A 215 10.43 5.85 -4.21
N LYS A 216 11.29 6.70 -3.61
CA LYS A 216 11.24 8.16 -3.78
C LYS A 216 11.33 8.56 -5.25
N MET A 217 12.28 8.02 -6.00
CA MET A 217 12.49 8.36 -7.41
C MET A 217 11.33 7.91 -8.30
N ILE A 218 10.81 6.69 -8.09
CA ILE A 218 9.65 6.19 -8.85
C ILE A 218 8.42 7.07 -8.61
N ASN A 219 8.18 7.49 -7.37
CA ASN A 219 7.07 8.39 -7.05
C ASN A 219 7.27 9.78 -7.67
N ARG A 220 8.49 10.32 -7.63
CA ARG A 220 8.82 11.59 -8.27
C ARG A 220 8.59 11.57 -9.79
N LEU A 221 8.88 10.46 -10.46
CA LEU A 221 8.63 10.31 -11.89
C LEU A 221 7.14 10.37 -12.25
N LYS A 222 6.26 9.90 -11.35
CA LYS A 222 4.80 9.96 -11.54
C LYS A 222 4.24 11.38 -11.45
N GLU A 223 4.92 12.28 -10.76
CA GLU A 223 4.53 13.70 -10.68
C GLU A 223 4.78 14.46 -12.01
N GLY A 224 5.60 13.89 -12.90
CA GLY A 224 5.93 14.49 -14.19
C GLY A 224 6.90 15.68 -14.10
N GLY A 225 7.03 16.43 -15.19
CA GLY A 225 7.97 17.56 -15.29
C GLY A 225 9.43 17.13 -15.51
N SER A 226 10.35 18.11 -15.55
CA SER A 226 11.78 17.84 -15.69
C SER A 226 12.41 17.49 -14.35
N ILE A 227 13.38 16.57 -14.37
CA ILE A 227 14.29 16.31 -13.24
C ILE A 227 15.40 17.37 -13.28
N ASP A 228 15.58 18.12 -12.20
CA ASP A 228 16.67 19.10 -12.11
C ASP A 228 18.03 18.44 -11.78
N ALA A 229 19.12 19.21 -11.86
CA ALA A 229 20.47 18.70 -11.61
C ALA A 229 20.65 18.14 -10.19
N ARG A 230 20.00 18.75 -9.18
CA ARG A 230 20.07 18.29 -7.80
C ARG A 230 19.32 16.97 -7.63
N GLU A 231 18.12 16.86 -8.19
CA GLU A 231 17.33 15.63 -8.18
C GLU A 231 18.06 14.49 -8.90
N PHE A 232 18.73 14.81 -10.02
CA PHE A 232 19.56 13.85 -10.75
C PHE A 232 20.70 13.32 -9.87
N ASP A 233 21.44 14.22 -9.19
CA ASP A 233 22.54 13.85 -8.30
C ASP A 233 22.05 13.04 -7.07
N ASP A 234 20.89 13.41 -6.51
CA ASP A 234 20.30 12.73 -5.36
C ASP A 234 19.98 11.25 -5.66
N GLY A 235 19.74 10.89 -6.91
CA GLY A 235 19.54 9.50 -7.34
C GLY A 235 20.76 8.60 -7.14
N TYR A 236 21.96 9.18 -6.99
CA TYR A 236 23.22 8.45 -6.79
C TYR A 236 23.70 8.46 -5.34
N ARG A 237 22.92 9.02 -4.40
CA ARG A 237 23.31 9.09 -2.98
C ARG A 237 23.51 7.72 -2.31
N ALA A 238 22.88 6.66 -2.82
CA ALA A 238 23.09 5.31 -2.31
C ALA A 238 24.56 4.85 -2.43
N PHE A 239 25.32 5.38 -3.40
CA PHE A 239 26.71 4.97 -3.62
C PHE A 239 27.69 5.50 -2.55
N ASP A 240 27.27 6.51 -1.78
CA ASP A 240 28.05 7.04 -0.65
C ASP A 240 27.86 6.24 0.65
N SER A 241 26.92 5.28 0.68
CA SER A 241 26.57 4.54 1.90
C SER A 241 27.56 3.43 2.26
N ALA A 242 27.64 3.11 3.54
CA ALA A 242 28.34 1.92 4.01
C ALA A 242 27.70 0.64 3.45
N ASP A 243 26.38 0.64 3.24
CA ASP A 243 25.67 -0.48 2.63
C ASP A 243 26.11 -0.77 1.19
N PHE A 244 26.38 0.25 0.37
CA PHE A 244 26.89 0.01 -0.99
C PHE A 244 28.27 -0.66 -0.93
N LYS A 245 29.13 -0.18 -0.02
CA LYS A 245 30.45 -0.79 0.22
C LYS A 245 30.36 -2.25 0.64
N GLU A 246 29.49 -2.53 1.61
CA GLU A 246 29.23 -3.88 2.09
C GLU A 246 28.65 -4.77 0.97
N GLY A 247 27.71 -4.25 0.19
CA GLY A 247 27.05 -5.00 -0.88
C GLY A 247 28.03 -5.51 -1.93
N TYR A 248 28.89 -4.64 -2.47
CA TYR A 248 29.89 -5.10 -3.44
C TYR A 248 30.97 -5.98 -2.79
N THR A 249 31.36 -5.70 -1.55
CA THR A 249 32.38 -6.49 -0.82
C THR A 249 31.87 -7.92 -0.60
N ALA A 250 30.66 -8.08 -0.08
CA ALA A 250 30.02 -9.36 0.15
C ALA A 250 29.84 -10.16 -1.14
N PHE A 251 29.48 -9.48 -2.25
CA PHE A 251 29.36 -10.11 -3.55
C PHE A 251 30.70 -10.67 -4.06
N LEU A 252 31.78 -9.88 -3.97
CA LEU A 252 33.13 -10.31 -4.34
C LEU A 252 33.61 -11.49 -3.47
N GLU A 253 33.28 -11.47 -2.18
CA GLU A 253 33.63 -12.51 -1.21
C GLU A 253 32.68 -13.72 -1.21
N LYS A 254 31.62 -13.70 -2.04
CA LYS A 254 30.58 -14.75 -2.12
C LYS A 254 29.92 -15.07 -0.78
N ARG A 255 29.69 -14.05 0.05
CA ARG A 255 28.96 -14.15 1.32
C ARG A 255 27.66 -13.35 1.27
N LYS A 256 26.78 -13.59 2.24
CA LYS A 256 25.57 -12.78 2.42
C LYS A 256 25.97 -11.39 2.95
N ALA A 257 25.42 -10.35 2.35
CA ALA A 257 25.60 -8.97 2.82
C ALA A 257 24.76 -8.70 4.09
N VAL A 258 25.25 -7.82 4.95
CA VAL A 258 24.53 -7.33 6.14
C VAL A 258 24.37 -5.82 6.06
N PHE A 259 23.17 -5.36 5.73
CA PHE A 259 22.89 -3.93 5.52
C PHE A 259 22.34 -3.26 6.77
N GLU A 260 22.96 -2.16 7.17
CA GLU A 260 22.67 -1.41 8.40
C GLU A 260 21.91 -0.11 8.15
N GLY A 261 21.85 0.36 6.90
CA GLY A 261 21.12 1.59 6.54
C GLY A 261 21.86 2.88 6.86
N ARG A 262 23.18 2.87 6.72
CA ARG A 262 24.08 4.00 6.91
C ARG A 262 25.15 4.07 5.83
#